data_AF-A0A0R3UDY0-F1
#
_entry.id   AF-A0A0R3UDY0-F1
#
_cell.length_a   1.000
_cell.length_b   1.000
_cell.length_c   1.000
_cell.angle_alpha   90.00
_cell.angle_beta   90.00
_cell.angle_gamma   90.00
#
_symmetry.space_group_name_H-M   'P 1'
#
loop_
_entity.id
_entity.type
_entity.pdbx_description
1 polymer ?
#
loop_
_entity_poly.entity_id
_entity_poly.type
_entity_poly.pdbx_seq_one_letter_code
_entity_poly.pdbx_strand_id
1 'polypeptide(L)'
;MLEGVSKLAKMLASDELKTRKLGHKYVRDLFSLKPGSDICELSYEDILGVCKGLHYSLWMQDKLLLQEEIVKRIVHLVPTIKSRQIRCMYINAMFETLAREWDNLDVWRLDKFMMLTRDLFVRCLTSTKKRSIPIKTLTDAVFDKVLNNNLNSAIELKLHLVTVIQQELVKVKDIPMVVQSFFKRTLKVIEDVPRLMRTYPKLPLKEISEELLAASTKYTAHRKILCRVAQM
;
A
#
# COMPACT_ATOMS: atom_id res chain seq x y z
N MET A 1 -14.36 -21.83 1.99
CA MET A 1 -13.67 -20.84 1.12
C MET A 1 -12.25 -20.57 1.62
N LEU A 2 -12.08 -20.30 2.92
CA LEU A 2 -10.79 -20.09 3.60
C LEU A 2 -9.71 -21.16 3.31
N GLU A 3 -10.06 -22.45 3.24
CA GLU A 3 -9.10 -23.52 2.90
C GLU A 3 -8.51 -23.39 1.50
N GLY A 4 -9.33 -23.01 0.51
CA GLY A 4 -8.88 -22.81 -0.87
C GLY A 4 -7.96 -21.61 -1.01
N VAL A 5 -8.26 -20.53 -0.29
CA VAL A 5 -7.44 -19.31 -0.25
C VAL A 5 -6.13 -19.55 0.49
N SER A 6 -6.15 -20.30 1.60
CA SER A 6 -4.94 -20.71 2.33
C SER A 6 -4.01 -21.55 1.46
N LYS A 7 -4.54 -22.51 0.71
CA LYS A 7 -3.77 -23.30 -0.26
C LYS A 7 -3.16 -22.42 -1.35
N LEU A 8 -3.92 -21.48 -1.89
CA LEU A 8 -3.44 -20.53 -2.89
C LEU A 8 -2.31 -19.63 -2.35
N ALA A 9 -2.45 -19.11 -1.13
CA ALA A 9 -1.41 -18.30 -0.49
C ALA A 9 -0.11 -19.10 -0.29
N LYS A 10 -0.20 -20.38 0.12
CA LYS A 10 0.95 -21.28 0.22
C LYS A 10 1.62 -21.53 -1.13
N MET A 11 0.85 -21.69 -2.21
CA MET A 11 1.41 -21.83 -3.57
C MET A 11 2.18 -20.58 -4.02
N LEU A 12 1.67 -19.39 -3.69
CA LEU A 12 2.35 -18.11 -4.00
C LEU A 12 3.64 -17.94 -3.20
N ALA A 13 3.70 -18.45 -1.97
CA ALA A 13 4.86 -18.39 -1.08
C ALA A 13 5.84 -19.57 -1.24
N SER A 14 5.59 -20.50 -2.17
CA SER A 14 6.49 -21.64 -2.42
C SER A 14 7.86 -21.17 -2.90
N ASP A 15 8.89 -21.93 -2.56
CA ASP A 15 10.27 -21.85 -3.04
C ASP A 15 10.41 -22.13 -4.55
N GLU A 16 9.54 -22.99 -5.10
CA GLU A 16 9.54 -23.33 -6.52
C GLU A 16 8.90 -22.26 -7.40
N LEU A 17 9.69 -21.73 -8.35
CA LEU A 17 9.21 -20.72 -9.31
C LEU A 17 7.99 -21.20 -10.13
N LYS A 18 7.94 -22.48 -10.50
CA LYS A 18 6.83 -23.07 -11.27
C LYS A 18 5.53 -22.99 -10.47
N THR A 19 5.58 -23.39 -9.20
CA THR A 19 4.44 -23.37 -8.27
C THR A 19 3.95 -21.95 -8.02
N ARG A 20 4.86 -20.98 -7.82
CA ARG A 20 4.49 -19.55 -7.73
C ARG A 20 3.80 -19.05 -9.00
N LYS A 21 4.33 -19.37 -10.18
CA LYS A 21 3.74 -18.96 -11.47
C LYS A 21 2.31 -19.49 -11.64
N LEU A 22 2.05 -20.74 -11.23
CA LEU A 22 0.70 -21.31 -11.19
C LEU A 22 -0.20 -20.57 -10.20
N GLY A 23 0.30 -20.25 -9.01
CA GLY A 23 -0.44 -19.44 -8.02
C GLY A 23 -0.88 -18.08 -8.60
N HIS A 24 0.02 -17.37 -9.29
CA HIS A 24 -0.32 -16.10 -9.95
C HIS A 24 -1.40 -16.25 -11.04
N LYS A 25 -1.39 -17.38 -11.77
CA LYS A 25 -2.44 -17.70 -12.74
C LYS A 25 -3.79 -17.89 -12.04
N TYR A 26 -3.83 -18.67 -10.96
CA TYR A 26 -5.06 -18.88 -10.21
C TYR A 26 -5.62 -17.62 -9.56
N VAL A 27 -4.76 -16.72 -9.04
CA VAL A 27 -5.21 -15.40 -8.54
C VAL A 27 -5.89 -14.60 -9.65
N ARG A 28 -5.29 -14.57 -10.85
CA ARG A 28 -5.85 -13.87 -12.00
C ARG A 28 -7.21 -14.46 -12.38
N ASP A 29 -7.31 -15.78 -12.45
CA ASP A 29 -8.54 -16.48 -12.83
C ASP A 29 -9.64 -16.23 -11.79
N LEU A 30 -9.32 -16.34 -10.49
CA LEU A 30 -10.21 -16.04 -9.37
C LEU A 30 -10.77 -14.61 -9.45
N PHE A 31 -9.91 -13.62 -9.71
CA PHE A 31 -10.30 -12.22 -9.79
C PHE A 31 -11.01 -11.83 -11.11
N SER A 32 -10.89 -12.68 -12.14
CA SER A 32 -11.54 -12.49 -13.44
C SER A 32 -12.95 -13.06 -13.52
N LEU A 33 -13.44 -13.72 -12.46
CA LEU A 33 -14.81 -14.22 -12.37
C LEU A 33 -15.81 -13.05 -12.38
N LYS A 34 -16.98 -13.27 -12.99
CA LYS A 34 -18.04 -12.26 -13.06
C LYS A 34 -18.81 -12.19 -11.73
N PRO A 35 -19.30 -11.01 -11.32
CA PRO A 35 -20.21 -10.91 -10.18
C PRO A 35 -21.45 -11.79 -10.42
N GLY A 36 -21.83 -12.63 -9.45
CA GLY A 36 -23.03 -13.47 -9.51
C GLY A 36 -22.86 -14.88 -10.09
N SER A 37 -21.65 -15.33 -10.41
CA SER A 37 -21.38 -16.78 -10.52
C SER A 37 -21.35 -17.40 -9.11
N ASP A 38 -21.80 -18.66 -8.96
CA ASP A 38 -21.93 -19.43 -7.68
C ASP A 38 -20.64 -19.56 -6.83
N ILE A 39 -19.57 -18.88 -7.22
CA ILE A 39 -18.29 -18.83 -6.54
C ILE A 39 -17.98 -17.36 -6.24
N CYS A 40 -17.78 -17.06 -4.95
CA CYS A 40 -17.08 -15.90 -4.39
C CYS A 40 -17.87 -14.64 -4.01
N GLU A 41 -18.57 -14.71 -2.88
CA GLU A 41 -18.41 -13.67 -1.87
C GLU A 41 -17.01 -13.82 -1.23
N LEU A 42 -15.95 -13.33 -1.90
CA LEU A 42 -14.64 -13.24 -1.25
C LEU A 42 -14.72 -12.26 -0.09
N SER A 43 -14.40 -12.73 1.10
CA SER A 43 -14.28 -11.85 2.25
C SER A 43 -13.03 -10.96 2.13
N TYR A 44 -12.99 -9.88 2.91
CA TYR A 44 -11.79 -9.06 3.00
C TYR A 44 -10.58 -9.85 3.53
N GLU A 45 -10.80 -10.80 4.44
CA GLU A 45 -9.77 -11.68 5.01
C GLU A 45 -9.18 -12.61 3.97
N ASP A 46 -10.02 -13.19 3.10
CA ASP A 46 -9.56 -14.00 1.97
C ASP A 46 -8.63 -13.20 1.05
N ILE A 47 -9.05 -11.97 0.72
CA ILE A 47 -8.25 -11.07 -0.12
C ILE A 47 -6.93 -10.70 0.56
N LEU A 48 -6.92 -10.43 1.87
CA LEU A 48 -5.69 -10.22 2.65
C LEU A 48 -4.77 -11.44 2.60
N GLY A 49 -5.30 -12.66 2.72
CA GLY A 49 -4.53 -13.90 2.59
C GLY A 49 -3.85 -14.02 1.21
N VAL A 50 -4.58 -13.69 0.14
CA VAL A 50 -4.01 -13.62 -1.22
C VAL A 50 -2.93 -12.56 -1.32
N CYS A 51 -3.16 -11.35 -0.79
CA CYS A 51 -2.20 -10.25 -0.82
C CYS A 51 -0.90 -10.61 -0.09
N LYS A 52 -1.02 -11.29 1.06
CA LYS A 52 0.13 -11.84 1.78
C LYS A 52 0.89 -12.87 0.93
N GLY A 53 0.17 -13.81 0.29
CA GLY A 53 0.79 -14.75 -0.66
C GLY A 53 1.56 -14.04 -1.79
N LEU A 54 0.98 -13.00 -2.39
CA LEU A 54 1.63 -12.19 -3.44
C LEU A 54 2.88 -11.47 -2.92
N HIS A 55 2.83 -10.93 -1.69
CA HIS A 55 3.98 -10.33 -1.02
C HIS A 55 5.13 -11.34 -0.89
N TYR A 56 4.86 -12.54 -0.36
CA TYR A 56 5.89 -13.58 -0.24
C TYR A 56 6.35 -14.14 -1.59
N SER A 57 5.49 -14.11 -2.62
CA SER A 57 5.93 -14.45 -3.98
C SER A 57 7.02 -13.50 -4.50
N LEU A 58 6.94 -12.20 -4.16
CA LEU A 58 7.99 -11.23 -4.49
C LEU A 58 9.19 -11.36 -3.54
N TRP A 59 8.94 -11.67 -2.27
CA TRP A 59 9.97 -11.94 -1.27
C TRP A 59 10.95 -13.02 -1.75
N MET A 60 10.43 -14.13 -2.27
CA MET A 60 11.20 -15.28 -2.77
C MET A 60 11.90 -15.05 -4.12
N GLN A 61 11.82 -13.84 -4.70
CA GLN A 61 12.46 -13.54 -5.97
C GLN A 61 13.71 -12.67 -5.81
N ASP A 62 14.86 -13.25 -6.15
CA ASP A 62 16.15 -12.58 -6.06
C ASP A 62 16.63 -12.04 -7.42
N LYS A 63 16.14 -12.60 -8.54
CA LYS A 63 16.54 -12.14 -9.88
C LYS A 63 15.80 -10.85 -10.26
N LEU A 64 16.54 -9.77 -10.48
CA LEU A 64 16.02 -8.42 -10.81
C LEU A 64 14.93 -8.41 -11.90
N LEU A 65 15.21 -9.01 -13.07
CA LEU A 65 14.24 -9.07 -14.18
C LEU A 65 12.92 -9.76 -13.78
N LEU A 66 13.01 -10.78 -12.93
CA LEU A 66 11.83 -11.49 -12.46
C LEU A 66 11.12 -10.74 -11.32
N GLN A 67 11.82 -9.92 -10.54
CA GLN A 67 11.20 -9.03 -9.55
C GLN A 67 10.30 -8.02 -10.26
N GLU A 68 10.80 -7.37 -11.32
CA GLU A 68 9.99 -6.47 -12.14
C GLU A 68 8.79 -7.19 -12.75
N GLU A 69 8.99 -8.40 -13.28
CA GLU A 69 7.90 -9.18 -13.88
C GLU A 69 6.80 -9.49 -12.85
N ILE A 70 7.18 -9.88 -11.63
CA ILE A 70 6.23 -10.15 -10.54
C ILE A 70 5.49 -8.87 -10.15
N VAL A 71 6.19 -7.75 -9.98
CA VAL A 71 5.56 -6.46 -9.66
C VAL A 71 4.55 -6.08 -10.74
N LYS A 72 4.95 -6.15 -12.03
CA LYS A 72 4.05 -5.89 -13.17
C LYS A 72 2.80 -6.78 -13.11
N ARG A 73 2.94 -8.07 -12.79
CA ARG A 73 1.80 -9.00 -12.65
C ARG A 73 0.87 -8.62 -11.50
N ILE A 74 1.41 -8.34 -10.31
CA ILE A 74 0.63 -7.95 -9.12
C ILE A 74 -0.16 -6.67 -9.39
N VAL A 75 0.51 -5.68 -9.97
CA VAL A 75 -0.08 -4.37 -10.28
C VAL A 75 -1.13 -4.47 -11.39
N HIS A 76 -0.91 -5.35 -12.37
CA HIS A 76 -1.88 -5.60 -13.45
C HIS A 76 -3.15 -6.31 -12.97
N LEU A 77 -3.22 -6.85 -11.75
CA LEU A 77 -4.49 -7.40 -11.23
C LEU A 77 -5.56 -6.32 -11.04
N VAL A 78 -5.17 -5.09 -10.68
CA VAL A 78 -6.08 -3.96 -10.44
C VAL A 78 -7.08 -3.72 -11.59
N PRO A 79 -6.65 -3.55 -12.86
CA PRO A 79 -7.56 -3.42 -14.00
C PRO A 79 -8.30 -4.72 -14.34
N THR A 80 -7.68 -5.89 -14.13
CA THR A 80 -8.20 -7.21 -14.57
C THR A 80 -9.36 -7.70 -13.71
N ILE A 81 -9.38 -7.34 -12.42
CA ILE A 81 -10.50 -7.67 -11.53
C ILE A 81 -11.80 -7.15 -12.14
N LYS A 82 -12.83 -7.97 -12.29
CA LYS A 82 -14.12 -7.50 -12.88
C LYS A 82 -15.00 -6.80 -11.85
N SER A 83 -15.17 -7.41 -10.67
CA SER A 83 -15.98 -6.85 -9.59
C SER A 83 -15.37 -5.57 -9.02
N ARG A 84 -16.15 -4.48 -8.99
CA ARG A 84 -15.72 -3.21 -8.38
C ARG A 84 -15.43 -3.37 -6.89
N GLN A 85 -16.25 -4.13 -6.17
CA GLN A 85 -16.09 -4.35 -4.73
C GLN A 85 -14.79 -5.09 -4.42
N ILE A 86 -14.54 -6.23 -5.09
CA ILE A 86 -13.30 -7.01 -4.92
C ILE A 86 -12.09 -6.16 -5.28
N ARG A 87 -12.18 -5.34 -6.33
CA ARG A 87 -11.10 -4.43 -6.72
C ARG A 87 -10.77 -3.42 -5.62
N CYS A 88 -11.78 -2.80 -5.03
CA CYS A 88 -11.59 -1.87 -3.92
C CYS A 88 -11.01 -2.57 -2.68
N MET A 89 -11.48 -3.78 -2.37
CA MET A 89 -10.95 -4.60 -1.28
C MET A 89 -9.48 -4.98 -1.53
N TYR A 90 -9.13 -5.41 -2.75
CA TYR A 90 -7.76 -5.75 -3.14
C TYR A 90 -6.80 -4.58 -2.98
N ILE A 91 -7.19 -3.37 -3.39
CA ILE A 91 -6.35 -2.17 -3.24
C ILE A 91 -6.08 -1.91 -1.76
N ASN A 92 -7.12 -1.89 -0.92
CA ASN A 92 -6.98 -1.70 0.52
C ASN A 92 -6.12 -2.80 1.15
N ALA A 93 -6.39 -4.05 0.82
CA ALA A 93 -5.68 -5.21 1.35
C ALA A 93 -4.21 -5.24 0.95
N MET A 94 -3.85 -4.85 -0.28
CA MET A 94 -2.46 -4.79 -0.73
C MET A 94 -1.67 -3.69 0.00
N PHE A 95 -2.22 -2.48 0.12
CA PHE A 95 -1.59 -1.40 0.90
C PHE A 95 -1.47 -1.76 2.39
N GLU A 96 -2.50 -2.40 2.95
CA GLU A 96 -2.47 -2.91 4.31
C GLU A 96 -1.42 -4.01 4.50
N THR A 97 -1.29 -4.93 3.55
CA THR A 97 -0.26 -5.98 3.57
C THR A 97 1.14 -5.38 3.52
N LEU A 98 1.37 -4.40 2.63
CA LEU A 98 2.63 -3.68 2.55
C LEU A 98 2.98 -3.02 3.90
N ALA A 99 2.02 -2.33 4.53
CA ALA A 99 2.25 -1.67 5.82
C ALA A 99 2.51 -2.66 6.96
N ARG A 100 1.78 -3.78 7.03
CA ARG A 100 1.93 -4.77 8.10
C ARG A 100 3.24 -5.55 8.03
N GLU A 101 3.71 -5.87 6.82
CA GLU A 101 4.91 -6.70 6.63
C GLU A 101 6.19 -5.85 6.44
N TRP A 102 6.08 -4.52 6.36
CA TRP A 102 7.21 -3.65 6.05
C TRP A 102 8.36 -3.76 7.05
N ASP A 103 8.04 -3.74 8.35
CA ASP A 103 9.04 -3.77 9.42
C ASP A 103 9.75 -5.13 9.51
N ASN A 104 9.22 -6.17 8.84
CA ASN A 104 9.86 -7.48 8.75
C ASN A 104 10.90 -7.54 7.62
N LEU A 105 10.94 -6.56 6.71
CA LEU A 105 11.86 -6.54 5.58
C LEU A 105 13.29 -6.25 6.05
N ASP A 106 14.24 -7.02 5.54
CA ASP A 106 15.64 -6.65 5.61
C ASP A 106 16.01 -5.68 4.48
N VAL A 107 17.12 -4.95 4.69
CA VAL A 107 17.58 -3.88 3.81
C VAL A 107 17.76 -4.35 2.36
N TRP A 108 18.19 -5.59 2.12
CA TRP A 108 18.46 -6.12 0.78
C TRP A 108 17.19 -6.36 -0.04
N ARG A 109 16.04 -6.47 0.62
CA ARG A 109 14.74 -6.70 -0.04
C ARG A 109 13.96 -5.42 -0.24
N LEU A 110 14.38 -4.30 0.35
CA LEU A 110 13.61 -3.07 0.39
C LEU A 110 13.27 -2.54 -1.02
N ASP A 111 14.25 -2.51 -1.93
CA ASP A 111 14.11 -1.88 -3.25
C ASP A 111 12.95 -2.44 -4.09
N LYS A 112 12.77 -3.77 -4.10
CA LYS A 112 11.66 -4.40 -4.86
C LYS A 112 10.29 -4.09 -4.27
N PHE A 113 10.19 -3.90 -2.96
CA PHE A 113 8.93 -3.49 -2.32
C PHE A 113 8.68 -1.98 -2.44
N MET A 114 9.73 -1.16 -2.48
CA MET A 114 9.63 0.26 -2.87
C MET A 114 9.11 0.39 -4.30
N MET A 115 9.62 -0.42 -5.24
CA MET A 115 9.14 -0.50 -6.63
C MET A 115 7.67 -0.94 -6.69
N LEU A 116 7.30 -2.02 -5.99
CA LEU A 116 5.91 -2.48 -5.92
C LEU A 116 4.97 -1.38 -5.41
N THR A 117 5.37 -0.68 -4.34
CA THR A 117 4.57 0.41 -3.76
C THR A 117 4.33 1.53 -4.77
N ARG A 118 5.37 1.97 -5.48
CA ARG A 118 5.26 3.01 -6.51
C ARG A 118 4.35 2.58 -7.65
N ASP A 119 4.62 1.42 -8.24
CA ASP A 119 3.87 0.94 -9.41
C ASP A 119 2.41 0.68 -9.09
N LEU A 120 2.13 0.15 -7.89
CA LEU A 120 0.76 -0.05 -7.40
C LEU A 120 0.02 1.28 -7.25
N PHE A 121 0.66 2.28 -6.64
CA PHE A 121 0.10 3.62 -6.48
C PHE A 121 -0.20 4.27 -7.84
N VAL A 122 0.77 4.28 -8.75
CA VAL A 122 0.61 4.83 -10.12
C VAL A 122 -0.49 4.09 -10.87
N ARG A 123 -0.58 2.77 -10.74
CA ARG A 123 -1.63 2.00 -11.39
C ARG A 123 -3.01 2.32 -10.85
N CYS A 124 -3.15 2.48 -9.53
CA CYS A 124 -4.40 2.89 -8.93
C CYS A 124 -4.79 4.30 -9.42
N LEU A 125 -3.84 5.23 -9.42
CA LEU A 125 -4.02 6.61 -9.86
C LEU A 125 -4.48 6.67 -11.33
N THR A 126 -3.83 5.95 -12.24
CA THR A 126 -4.23 5.88 -13.66
C THR A 126 -5.57 5.18 -13.87
N SER A 127 -5.92 4.22 -13.01
CA SER A 127 -7.18 3.47 -13.09
C SER A 127 -8.39 4.26 -12.56
N THR A 128 -8.19 5.38 -11.84
CA THR A 128 -9.28 6.30 -11.51
C THR A 128 -9.85 6.99 -12.76
N LYS A 129 -9.02 7.30 -13.76
CA LYS A 129 -9.41 8.01 -14.99
C LYS A 129 -10.21 7.16 -15.98
N LYS A 130 -9.85 5.89 -16.14
CA LYS A 130 -10.34 5.03 -17.25
C LYS A 130 -11.62 4.23 -16.93
N ARG A 131 -12.30 4.55 -15.81
CA ARG A 131 -13.29 3.73 -15.08
C ARG A 131 -12.63 2.64 -14.22
N SER A 132 -12.88 2.67 -12.90
CA SER A 132 -13.35 1.53 -12.09
C SER A 132 -13.16 1.74 -10.57
N ILE A 133 -12.20 2.57 -10.17
CA ILE A 133 -11.87 2.76 -8.75
C ILE A 133 -12.33 4.14 -8.27
N PRO A 134 -13.11 4.22 -7.19
CA PRO A 134 -13.42 5.49 -6.53
C PRO A 134 -12.14 6.14 -6.01
N ILE A 135 -11.96 7.44 -6.25
CA ILE A 135 -10.82 8.20 -5.68
C ILE A 135 -10.75 7.99 -4.16
N LYS A 136 -11.92 7.99 -3.50
CA LYS A 136 -12.05 7.71 -2.07
C LYS A 136 -11.37 6.40 -1.66
N THR A 137 -11.49 5.33 -2.45
CA THR A 137 -10.86 4.04 -2.13
C THR A 137 -9.33 4.14 -2.12
N LEU A 138 -8.74 4.90 -3.04
CA LEU A 138 -7.29 5.12 -3.06
C LEU A 138 -6.86 5.99 -1.88
N THR A 139 -7.60 7.07 -1.61
CA THR A 139 -7.34 7.96 -0.47
C THR A 139 -7.44 7.20 0.85
N ASP A 140 -8.49 6.41 1.06
CA ASP A 140 -8.67 5.60 2.27
C ASP A 140 -7.55 4.56 2.39
N ALA A 141 -7.18 3.87 1.31
CA ALA A 141 -6.06 2.91 1.34
C ALA A 141 -4.73 3.57 1.74
N VAL A 142 -4.43 4.75 1.20
CA VAL A 142 -3.20 5.50 1.52
C VAL A 142 -3.21 5.99 2.97
N PHE A 143 -4.27 6.68 3.39
CA PHE A 143 -4.31 7.36 4.69
C PHE A 143 -4.65 6.43 5.85
N ASP A 144 -5.56 5.46 5.64
CA ASP A 144 -6.01 4.57 6.72
C ASP A 144 -5.10 3.36 6.87
N LYS A 145 -4.49 2.86 5.78
CA LYS A 145 -3.65 1.65 5.83
C LYS A 145 -2.16 1.96 5.98
N VAL A 146 -1.64 2.90 5.19
CA VAL A 146 -0.20 3.24 5.21
C VAL A 146 0.08 4.41 6.13
N LEU A 147 -0.43 5.62 5.85
CA LEU A 147 -0.18 6.84 6.62
C LEU A 147 -1.01 6.94 7.91
N ASN A 148 -1.31 5.78 8.51
CA ASN A 148 -2.11 5.67 9.72
C ASN A 148 -1.43 6.36 10.93
N ASN A 149 -2.19 6.49 12.02
CA ASN A 149 -1.74 7.18 13.24
C ASN A 149 -0.63 6.43 14.02
N ASN A 150 -0.27 5.20 13.64
CA ASN A 150 0.79 4.46 14.33
C ASN A 150 2.17 4.91 13.82
N LEU A 151 2.75 5.92 14.48
CA LEU A 151 4.04 6.51 14.08
C LEU A 151 5.21 5.51 14.08
N ASN A 152 5.11 4.39 14.81
CA ASN A 152 6.20 3.43 14.97
C ASN A 152 6.14 2.24 14.00
N SER A 153 5.12 2.15 13.14
CA SER A 153 5.02 1.09 12.12
C SER A 153 5.37 1.59 10.73
N ALA A 154 6.16 0.83 9.99
CA ALA A 154 6.42 1.05 8.56
C ALA A 154 6.85 2.48 8.21
N ILE A 155 7.71 3.10 9.03
CA ILE A 155 8.12 4.51 8.87
C ILE A 155 8.71 4.74 7.47
N GLU A 156 9.57 3.84 7.01
CA GLU A 156 10.19 3.94 5.69
C GLU A 156 9.17 3.86 4.55
N LEU A 157 8.15 3.02 4.68
CA LEU A 157 7.05 2.97 3.72
C LEU A 157 6.28 4.30 3.69
N LYS A 158 6.00 4.88 4.86
CA LYS A 158 5.29 6.17 4.95
C LYS A 158 6.08 7.26 4.23
N LEU A 159 7.37 7.36 4.51
CA LEU A 159 8.28 8.33 3.89
C LEU A 159 8.39 8.13 2.38
N HIS A 160 8.57 6.88 1.93
CA HIS A 160 8.59 6.55 0.52
C HIS A 160 7.28 6.92 -0.17
N LEU A 161 6.15 6.54 0.41
CA LEU A 161 4.84 6.78 -0.19
C LEU A 161 4.54 8.28 -0.30
N VAL A 162 4.89 9.09 0.70
CA VAL A 162 4.79 10.57 0.62
C VAL A 162 5.62 11.11 -0.55
N THR A 163 6.86 10.63 -0.70
CA THR A 163 7.74 11.02 -1.81
C THR A 163 7.14 10.62 -3.17
N VAL A 164 6.59 9.41 -3.27
CA VAL A 164 5.92 8.94 -4.49
C VAL A 164 4.69 9.77 -4.80
N ILE A 165 3.83 10.04 -3.81
CA ILE A 165 2.61 10.86 -3.99
C ILE A 165 2.98 12.22 -4.56
N GLN A 166 3.98 12.89 -3.98
CA GLN A 166 4.46 14.18 -4.47
C GLN A 166 4.89 14.09 -5.95
N GLN A 167 5.77 13.14 -6.29
CA GLN A 167 6.31 13.02 -7.63
C GLN A 167 5.26 12.67 -8.69
N GLU A 168 4.31 11.82 -8.33
CA GLU A 168 3.31 11.31 -9.27
C GLU A 168 2.12 12.26 -9.41
N LEU A 169 1.68 12.94 -8.35
CA LEU A 169 0.58 13.91 -8.44
C LEU A 169 0.92 15.10 -9.35
N VAL A 170 2.18 15.57 -9.34
CA VAL A 170 2.63 16.65 -10.23
C VAL A 170 2.51 16.26 -11.72
N LYS A 171 2.67 14.97 -12.03
CA LYS A 171 2.61 14.47 -13.42
C LYS A 171 1.18 14.28 -13.94
N VAL A 172 0.18 14.18 -13.05
CA VAL A 172 -1.19 13.84 -13.44
C VAL A 172 -1.99 15.09 -13.77
N LYS A 173 -2.32 15.32 -15.04
CA LYS A 173 -3.10 16.50 -15.51
C LYS A 173 -4.53 16.66 -14.95
N ASP A 174 -5.12 15.63 -14.32
CA ASP A 174 -6.44 15.72 -13.62
C ASP A 174 -6.24 15.98 -12.13
N ILE A 175 -5.40 16.97 -11.84
CA ILE A 175 -4.97 17.42 -10.53
C ILE A 175 -6.15 17.67 -9.57
N PRO A 176 -7.27 18.32 -9.97
CA PRO A 176 -8.17 18.91 -8.98
C PRO A 176 -8.83 17.90 -8.04
N MET A 177 -9.42 16.80 -8.54
CA MET A 177 -10.22 15.91 -7.68
C MET A 177 -9.37 15.03 -6.76
N VAL A 178 -8.26 14.48 -7.26
CA VAL A 178 -7.36 13.67 -6.45
C VAL A 178 -6.66 14.55 -5.43
N VAL A 179 -6.08 15.69 -5.87
CA VAL A 179 -5.43 16.62 -4.94
C VAL A 179 -6.43 17.16 -3.93
N GLN A 180 -7.66 17.52 -4.33
CA GLN A 180 -8.69 17.95 -3.38
C GLN A 180 -9.06 16.84 -2.40
N SER A 181 -9.15 15.57 -2.84
CA SER A 181 -9.42 14.45 -1.92
C SER A 181 -8.27 14.24 -0.93
N PHE A 182 -7.02 14.30 -1.38
CA PHE A 182 -5.84 14.18 -0.53
C PHE A 182 -5.74 15.37 0.43
N PHE A 183 -5.98 16.58 -0.04
CA PHE A 183 -5.96 17.81 0.75
C PHE A 183 -7.07 17.80 1.80
N LYS A 184 -8.32 17.47 1.42
CA LYS A 184 -9.43 17.30 2.37
C LYS A 184 -9.09 16.27 3.44
N ARG A 185 -8.48 15.15 3.06
CA ARG A 185 -8.09 14.11 4.04
C ARG A 185 -6.98 14.59 4.96
N THR A 186 -5.99 15.30 4.42
CA THR A 186 -4.90 15.91 5.18
C THR A 186 -5.42 16.93 6.18
N LEU A 187 -6.31 17.83 5.76
CA LEU A 187 -6.97 18.79 6.65
C LEU A 187 -7.74 18.09 7.77
N LYS A 188 -8.50 17.03 7.46
CA LYS A 188 -9.19 16.24 8.47
C LYS A 188 -8.23 15.62 9.49
N VAL A 189 -7.10 15.09 9.04
CA VAL A 189 -6.06 14.57 9.94
C VAL A 189 -5.52 15.69 10.82
N ILE A 190 -5.24 16.88 10.26
CA ILE A 190 -4.76 18.05 11.00
C ILE A 190 -5.80 18.53 12.03
N GLU A 191 -7.09 18.55 11.70
CA GLU A 191 -8.17 18.89 12.63
C GLU A 191 -8.25 17.94 13.82
N ASP A 192 -7.87 16.67 13.62
CA ASP A 192 -7.80 15.67 14.69
C ASP A 192 -6.49 15.76 15.50
N VAL A 193 -5.45 16.45 15.03
CA VAL A 193 -4.18 16.63 15.76
C VAL A 193 -4.39 17.25 17.15
N PRO A 194 -5.15 18.35 17.35
CA PRO A 194 -5.43 18.86 18.69
C PRO A 194 -6.01 17.83 19.66
N ARG A 195 -6.84 16.90 19.17
CA ARG A 195 -7.39 15.81 20.00
C ARG A 195 -6.30 14.80 20.36
N LEU A 196 -5.47 14.42 19.39
CA LEU A 196 -4.31 13.53 19.59
C LEU A 196 -3.24 14.16 20.50
N MET A 197 -3.13 15.49 20.53
CA MET A 197 -2.18 16.20 21.38
C MET A 197 -2.66 16.36 22.83
N ARG A 198 -3.96 16.24 23.12
CA ARG A 198 -4.45 16.20 24.52
C ARG A 198 -3.85 15.02 25.29
N THR A 199 -3.51 13.93 24.61
CA THR A 199 -2.78 12.78 25.15
C THR A 199 -1.30 13.05 25.42
N TYR A 200 -0.72 14.15 24.89
CA TYR A 200 0.68 14.54 25.06
C TYR A 200 0.83 16.03 25.41
N PRO A 201 0.42 16.45 26.62
CA PRO A 201 0.25 17.86 27.00
C PRO A 201 1.55 18.67 27.14
N LYS A 202 2.73 18.08 26.91
CA LYS A 202 4.05 18.74 27.09
C LYS A 202 4.77 19.13 25.79
N LEU A 203 4.16 19.00 24.61
CA LEU A 203 4.87 19.38 23.36
C LEU A 203 4.79 20.90 23.11
N PRO A 204 5.95 21.62 23.06
CA PRO A 204 5.97 23.02 22.67
C PRO A 204 5.74 23.13 21.15
N LEU A 205 4.58 23.68 20.77
CA LEU A 205 4.09 23.72 19.39
C LEU A 205 4.60 24.89 18.55
N LYS A 206 5.38 25.80 19.15
CA LYS A 206 5.75 27.06 18.47
C LYS A 206 6.87 26.89 17.44
N GLU A 207 7.64 25.81 17.52
CA GLU A 207 8.60 25.39 16.50
C GLU A 207 8.63 23.86 16.50
N ILE A 208 8.54 23.23 15.32
CA ILE A 208 8.90 21.81 15.21
C ILE A 208 10.42 21.76 15.40
N SER A 209 10.89 21.73 16.66
CA SER A 209 12.32 21.68 16.96
C SER A 209 12.90 20.36 16.47
N GLU A 210 14.19 20.34 16.11
CA GLU A 210 14.89 19.08 15.77
C GLU A 210 14.79 18.05 16.91
N GLU A 211 14.65 18.50 18.15
CA GLU A 211 14.42 17.67 19.33
C GLU A 211 13.04 16.99 19.31
N LEU A 212 12.00 17.69 18.82
CA LEU A 212 10.64 17.15 18.67
C LEU A 212 10.60 16.09 17.57
N LEU A 213 11.26 16.34 16.43
CA LEU A 213 11.48 15.38 15.34
C LEU A 213 12.35 14.20 15.78
N ALA A 214 13.32 14.44 16.66
CA ALA A 214 14.14 13.39 17.25
C ALA A 214 13.35 12.51 18.23
N ALA A 215 12.39 13.08 18.96
CA ALA A 215 11.50 12.39 19.88
C ALA A 215 10.32 11.70 19.17
N SER A 216 9.95 12.13 17.95
CA SER A 216 8.80 11.58 17.21
C SER A 216 9.03 10.18 16.65
N THR A 217 10.28 9.70 16.63
CA THR A 217 10.63 8.34 16.21
C THR A 217 11.78 7.78 17.03
N LYS A 218 11.68 6.51 17.39
CA LYS A 218 12.77 5.75 18.04
C LYS A 218 13.96 5.47 17.09
N TYR A 219 13.79 5.67 15.79
CA TYR A 219 14.80 5.37 14.78
C TYR A 219 15.56 6.64 14.35
N THR A 220 16.82 6.73 14.78
CA THR A 220 17.71 7.88 14.51
C THR A 220 17.95 8.12 13.02
N ALA A 221 17.99 7.06 12.20
CA ALA A 221 18.21 7.15 10.75
C ALA A 221 17.09 7.89 10.00
N HIS A 222 15.85 7.80 10.48
CA HIS A 222 14.69 8.42 9.82
C HIS A 222 14.54 9.91 10.13
N ARG A 223 15.26 10.41 11.15
CA ARG A 223 15.21 11.83 11.56
C ARG A 223 15.61 12.77 10.43
N LYS A 224 16.69 12.46 9.68
CA LYS A 224 17.14 13.30 8.55
C LYS A 224 16.10 13.39 7.43
N ILE A 225 15.39 12.31 7.15
CA ILE A 225 14.36 12.28 6.11
C ILE A 225 13.13 13.04 6.59
N LEU A 226 12.74 12.86 7.85
CA LEU A 226 11.64 13.63 8.46
C LEU A 226 11.92 15.14 8.48
N CYS A 227 13.17 15.56 8.78
CA CYS A 227 13.55 16.98 8.68
C CYS A 227 13.40 17.51 7.25
N ARG A 228 13.83 16.75 6.24
CA ARG A 228 13.61 17.14 4.83
C ARG A 228 12.13 17.27 4.50
N VAL A 229 11.29 16.31 4.92
CA VAL A 229 9.84 16.36 4.69
C VAL A 229 9.19 17.54 5.42
N ALA A 230 9.65 17.91 6.61
CA ALA A 230 9.10 19.04 7.38
C ALA A 230 9.50 20.42 6.83
N GLN A 231 10.61 20.51 6.10
CA GLN A 231 11.09 21.73 5.44
C GLN A 231 10.52 21.94 4.04
N MET A 232 9.71 20.99 3.54
CA MET A 232 9.03 21.03 2.24
C MET A 232 7.61 21.55 2.36
#